data_AF-A0A4R5U0W7-F1
#
_entry.id   AF-A0A4R5U0W7-F1
#
_cell.length_a   1.000
_cell.length_b   1.000
_cell.length_c   1.000
_cell.angle_alpha   90.00
_cell.angle_beta   90.00
_cell.angle_gamma   90.00
#
_symmetry.space_group_name_H-M   'P 1'
#
loop_
_entity.id
_entity.type
_entity.pdbx_description
1 polymer ?
#
loop_
_entity_poly.entity_id
_entity_poly.type
_entity_poly.pdbx_seq_one_letter_code
_entity_poly.pdbx_strand_id
1 'polypeptide(L)'
;MNGLTERDLRILGRYAKDGNRELYWNYLAHQPGNDGYALLALGVVRDDNVPGQVANRYAADYARVQQTRHGSEFPDRPRISEREWDAFGADLIREDLTRRKEQLERYRRPDLALNLPVRDVQESHDIAFDAHRIDPNAWTPRILLEAARSRDGEAAAERIWGDLLNNDLRGVVRGRDTLAHVGRYLEGSDGLRYGAALGLARLGAIPGGSNTDPDVVHRAQGVWTQRDARDGSWRDVSAGRHGVSTLQVRDPVRLAELDDTRALRLEVQQRRTQFHSDDPHRQIAASPRVLADNGRDEAPGFLVAALAPEVTDDIRDARHAGNAQYRAALDRVALFESQQGIQGGPYREQLAASLAVVGKIENIDFGRTYLAKSPDGGFVLEQRARYGSTEPDQRIPIDAATLSNLPIMQSSREWARLQSPHYVSDAPAATRSAEQMQALQRLSAGDREMFERVRAAVPAQVGDDHVLSAVQGARENGIRRAEDIGRVCMAGDQLCVGGSFTGTTRVDVTQPVPDSQATVDRLAQLEQSRELVAMQRQEQAQQTGLVRSM
;
A
#
# COMPACT_ATOMS: atom_id res chain seq x y z
N MET A 1 34.32 4.22 0.81
CA MET A 1 34.02 4.72 2.17
C MET A 1 32.52 4.76 2.27
N ASN A 2 31.93 4.20 3.33
CA ASN A 2 30.49 4.24 3.53
C ASN A 2 30.14 5.50 4.33
N GLY A 3 29.16 6.26 3.86
CA GLY A 3 28.70 7.49 4.54
C GLY A 3 29.08 8.80 3.86
N LEU A 4 28.63 9.91 4.44
CA LEU A 4 28.86 11.27 3.92
C LEU A 4 30.25 11.80 4.28
N THR A 5 30.74 12.70 3.43
CA THR A 5 31.97 13.48 3.60
C THR A 5 31.66 14.97 3.78
N GLU A 6 32.67 15.76 4.15
CA GLU A 6 32.54 17.22 4.20
C GLU A 6 32.19 17.84 2.84
N ARG A 7 32.63 17.22 1.74
CA ARG A 7 32.26 17.66 0.38
C ARG A 7 30.77 17.48 0.16
N ASP A 8 30.23 16.36 0.61
CA ASP A 8 28.82 16.02 0.46
C ASP A 8 27.96 17.00 1.28
N LEU A 9 28.37 17.33 2.51
CA LEU A 9 27.71 18.36 3.31
C LEU A 9 27.76 19.77 2.71
N ARG A 10 28.81 20.11 1.93
CA ARG A 10 28.84 21.38 1.18
C ARG A 10 27.81 21.41 0.06
N ILE A 11 27.67 20.31 -0.69
CA ILE A 11 26.68 20.17 -1.76
C ILE A 11 25.26 20.26 -1.17
N LEU A 12 24.98 19.46 -0.14
CA LEU A 12 23.71 19.48 0.59
C LEU A 12 23.43 20.85 1.21
N GLY A 13 24.45 21.49 1.77
CA GLY A 13 24.38 22.85 2.31
C GLY A 13 23.97 23.89 1.28
N ARG A 14 24.42 23.76 0.04
CA ARG A 14 23.96 24.65 -1.03
C ARG A 14 22.49 24.42 -1.34
N TYR A 15 22.07 23.17 -1.52
CA TYR A 15 20.67 22.85 -1.81
C TYR A 15 19.72 23.27 -0.68
N ALA A 16 20.08 23.04 0.58
CA ALA A 16 19.30 23.47 1.74
C ALA A 16 19.21 25.01 1.87
N LYS A 17 20.30 25.73 1.57
CA LYS A 17 20.30 27.20 1.53
C LYS A 17 19.34 27.73 0.48
N ASP A 18 19.37 27.14 -0.72
CA ASP A 18 18.55 27.56 -1.85
C ASP A 18 17.10 27.05 -1.77
N GLY A 19 16.74 26.28 -0.73
CA GLY A 19 15.42 25.65 -0.59
C GLY A 19 15.14 24.58 -1.64
N ASN A 20 16.19 24.01 -2.24
CA ASN A 20 16.08 23.05 -3.33
C ASN A 20 15.90 21.62 -2.81
N ARG A 21 14.68 21.33 -2.35
CA ARG A 21 14.28 20.04 -1.77
C ARG A 21 14.52 18.86 -2.71
N GLU A 22 14.22 19.04 -4.00
CA GLU A 22 14.37 17.97 -4.98
C GLU A 22 15.84 17.58 -5.17
N LEU A 23 16.74 18.55 -5.39
CA LEU A 23 18.16 18.24 -5.56
C LEU A 23 18.82 17.78 -4.26
N TYR A 24 18.37 18.27 -3.10
CA TYR A 24 18.82 17.82 -1.78
C TYR A 24 18.60 16.30 -1.60
N TRP A 25 17.35 15.85 -1.75
CA TRP A 25 17.02 14.43 -1.62
C TRP A 25 17.55 13.60 -2.78
N ASN A 26 17.61 14.15 -3.99
CA ASN A 26 18.23 13.48 -5.15
C ASN A 26 19.68 13.13 -4.89
N TYR A 27 20.44 14.06 -4.31
CA TYR A 27 21.84 13.85 -4.01
C TYR A 27 22.04 12.72 -2.98
N LEU A 28 21.25 12.72 -1.91
CA LEU A 28 21.28 11.66 -0.88
C LEU A 28 20.87 10.29 -1.44
N ALA A 29 19.84 10.24 -2.29
CA ALA A 29 19.34 9.00 -2.88
C ALA A 29 20.35 8.29 -3.79
N HIS A 30 21.32 9.03 -4.35
CA HIS A 30 22.38 8.46 -5.17
C HIS A 30 23.61 8.03 -4.37
N GLN A 31 23.69 8.36 -3.08
CA GLN A 31 24.84 7.97 -2.27
C GLN A 31 24.88 6.45 -2.06
N PRO A 32 26.04 5.81 -2.26
CA PRO A 32 26.20 4.39 -1.96
C PRO A 32 25.90 4.07 -0.49
N GLY A 33 25.02 3.09 -0.26
CA GLY A 33 24.65 2.66 1.08
C GLY A 33 23.54 3.50 1.74
N ASN A 34 22.82 4.34 0.98
CA ASN A 34 21.61 4.98 1.49
C ASN A 34 20.52 3.96 1.85
N ASP A 35 19.72 4.25 2.87
CA ASP A 35 18.68 3.39 3.43
C ASP A 35 17.30 3.51 2.76
N GLY A 36 17.18 4.36 1.73
CA GLY A 36 15.93 4.61 1.01
C GLY A 36 15.09 5.78 1.56
N TYR A 37 15.47 6.41 2.67
CA TYR A 37 14.76 7.59 3.20
C TYR A 37 14.68 8.72 2.18
N ALA A 38 15.80 9.05 1.54
CA ALA A 38 15.85 10.11 0.53
C ALA A 38 14.96 9.81 -0.70
N LEU A 39 14.83 8.54 -1.08
CA LEU A 39 13.93 8.12 -2.16
C LEU A 39 12.45 8.29 -1.79
N LEU A 40 12.08 8.00 -0.55
CA LEU A 40 10.72 8.29 -0.06
C LEU A 40 10.43 9.78 -0.02
N ALA A 41 11.38 10.58 0.48
CA ALA A 41 11.25 12.03 0.52
C ALA A 41 11.09 12.65 -0.87
N LEU A 42 11.75 12.12 -1.90
CA LEU A 42 11.53 12.54 -3.30
C LEU A 42 10.09 12.32 -3.77
N GLY A 43 9.49 11.18 -3.39
CA GLY A 43 8.07 10.91 -3.69
C GLY A 43 7.13 11.92 -3.04
N VAL A 44 7.44 12.36 -1.82
CA VAL A 44 6.70 13.42 -1.10
C VAL A 44 6.86 14.77 -1.81
N VAL A 45 8.09 15.14 -2.19
CA VAL A 45 8.38 16.43 -2.85
C VAL A 45 7.67 16.55 -4.21
N ARG A 46 7.61 15.47 -4.98
CA ARG A 46 6.99 15.46 -6.32
C ARG A 46 5.52 15.08 -6.35
N ASP A 47 5.05 14.53 -5.23
CA ASP A 47 3.73 13.93 -5.08
C ASP A 47 3.44 12.87 -6.16
N ASP A 48 4.48 12.18 -6.66
CA ASP A 48 4.43 11.38 -7.90
C ASP A 48 4.32 9.87 -7.68
N ASN A 49 4.22 9.44 -6.42
CA ASN A 49 3.93 8.07 -6.03
C ASN A 49 2.92 8.03 -4.87
N VAL A 50 2.18 6.93 -4.76
CA VAL A 50 1.19 6.75 -3.68
C VAL A 50 1.76 6.93 -2.26
N PRO A 51 2.98 6.49 -1.91
CA PRO A 51 3.55 6.74 -0.58
C PRO A 51 3.71 8.23 -0.25
N GLY A 52 4.21 9.02 -1.21
CA GLY A 52 4.36 10.46 -1.06
C GLY A 52 3.01 11.15 -0.90
N GLN A 53 2.04 10.77 -1.73
CA GLN A 53 0.68 11.29 -1.67
C GLN A 53 -0.03 10.96 -0.35
N VAL A 54 0.18 9.76 0.19
CA VAL A 54 -0.34 9.38 1.52
C VAL A 54 0.25 10.28 2.59
N ALA A 55 1.55 10.54 2.57
CA ALA A 55 2.20 11.39 3.56
C ALA A 55 1.70 12.85 3.48
N ASN A 56 1.66 13.42 2.27
CA ASN A 56 1.15 14.77 2.03
C ASN A 56 -0.31 14.91 2.47
N ARG A 57 -1.15 13.93 2.12
CA ARG A 57 -2.57 13.97 2.45
C ARG A 57 -2.83 13.73 3.93
N TYR A 58 -2.08 12.84 4.57
CA TYR A 58 -2.14 12.65 6.02
C TYR A 58 -1.81 13.94 6.76
N ALA A 59 -0.73 14.62 6.39
CA ALA A 59 -0.32 15.87 7.02
C ALA A 59 -1.37 16.98 6.85
N ALA A 60 -1.91 17.12 5.63
CA ALA A 60 -2.97 18.09 5.35
C ALA A 60 -4.29 17.78 6.08
N ASP A 61 -4.70 16.51 6.11
CA ASP A 61 -5.91 16.07 6.81
C ASP A 61 -5.78 16.23 8.33
N TYR A 62 -4.58 15.99 8.89
CA TYR A 62 -4.28 16.20 10.30
C TYR A 62 -4.37 17.69 10.65
N ALA A 63 -3.66 18.55 9.90
CA ALA A 63 -3.63 19.99 10.13
C ALA A 63 -5.02 20.64 10.03
N ARG A 64 -5.91 20.13 9.17
CA ARG A 64 -7.29 20.62 9.01
C ARG A 64 -8.11 20.57 10.31
N VAL A 65 -7.84 19.58 11.17
CA VAL A 65 -8.62 19.32 12.40
C VAL A 65 -7.72 19.09 13.63
N GLN A 66 -6.50 19.64 13.61
CA GLN A 66 -5.48 19.41 14.63
C GLN A 66 -5.92 19.87 16.02
N GLN A 67 -6.63 21.00 16.14
CA GLN A 67 -7.19 21.45 17.40
C GLN A 67 -8.45 20.67 17.75
N THR A 68 -9.41 20.64 16.83
CA THR A 68 -10.77 20.17 17.14
C THR A 68 -10.89 18.67 17.30
N ARG A 69 -10.08 17.87 16.59
CA ARG A 69 -10.07 16.41 16.71
C ARG A 69 -8.89 15.85 17.47
N HIS A 70 -7.74 16.53 17.42
CA HIS A 70 -6.50 15.99 17.98
C HIS A 70 -6.03 16.71 19.24
N GLY A 71 -6.68 17.81 19.63
CA GLY A 71 -6.34 18.54 20.86
C GLY A 71 -5.01 19.29 20.79
N SER A 72 -4.52 19.57 19.58
CA SER A 72 -3.31 20.33 19.34
C SER A 72 -3.40 21.74 19.94
N GLU A 73 -2.26 22.29 20.34
CA GLU A 73 -2.16 23.71 20.74
C GLU A 73 -2.30 24.66 19.55
N PHE A 74 -2.05 24.16 18.33
CA PHE A 74 -2.22 24.94 17.12
C PHE A 74 -3.67 24.91 16.64
N PRO A 75 -4.21 26.04 16.13
CA PRO A 75 -5.57 26.10 15.61
C PRO A 75 -5.73 25.25 14.35
N ASP A 76 -6.95 24.78 14.07
CA ASP A 76 -7.30 24.10 12.82
C ASP A 76 -6.91 24.93 11.59
N ARG A 77 -6.26 24.28 10.62
CA ARG A 77 -5.81 24.90 9.36
C ARG A 77 -6.54 24.27 8.18
N PRO A 78 -7.77 24.71 7.85
CA PRO A 78 -8.59 24.05 6.83
C PRO A 78 -8.04 24.15 5.41
N ARG A 79 -7.10 25.07 5.18
CA ARG A 79 -6.35 25.21 3.93
C ARG A 79 -4.90 25.57 4.27
N ILE A 80 -3.97 24.87 3.63
CA ILE A 80 -2.53 25.17 3.61
C ILE A 80 -2.14 25.12 2.13
N SER A 81 -1.55 26.22 1.64
CA SER A 81 -1.17 26.33 0.22
C SER A 81 0.05 25.47 -0.13
N GLU A 82 0.25 25.16 -1.42
CA GLU A 82 1.46 24.45 -1.88
C GLU A 82 2.73 25.25 -1.55
N ARG A 83 2.65 26.58 -1.55
CA ARG A 83 3.77 27.47 -1.18
C ARG A 83 4.12 27.38 0.30
N GLU A 84 3.14 27.27 1.18
CA GLU A 84 3.39 27.03 2.60
C GLU A 84 4.01 25.64 2.83
N TRP A 85 3.56 24.61 2.09
CA TRP A 85 4.19 23.29 2.13
C TRP A 85 5.61 23.29 1.55
N ASP A 86 5.91 24.10 0.53
CA ASP A 86 7.26 24.28 0.00
C ASP A 86 8.18 24.96 1.03
N ALA A 87 7.67 25.99 1.72
CA ALA A 87 8.38 26.65 2.82
C ALA A 87 8.67 25.68 3.98
N PHE A 88 7.67 24.91 4.41
CA PHE A 88 7.85 23.84 5.40
C PHE A 88 8.94 22.85 4.97
N GLY A 89 8.88 22.37 3.73
CA GLY A 89 9.88 21.42 3.23
C GLY A 89 11.28 22.03 3.11
N ALA A 90 11.41 23.34 2.89
CA ALA A 90 12.69 24.04 2.84
C ALA A 90 13.31 24.15 4.24
N ASP A 91 12.50 24.35 5.28
CA ASP A 91 12.96 24.30 6.67
C ASP A 91 13.31 22.88 7.10
N LEU A 92 12.51 21.88 6.70
CA LEU A 92 12.79 20.47 6.97
C LEU A 92 14.18 20.04 6.48
N ILE A 93 14.57 20.39 5.25
CA ILE A 93 15.90 20.02 4.74
C ILE A 93 17.04 20.79 5.42
N ARG A 94 16.77 21.96 6.03
CA ARG A 94 17.76 22.69 6.83
C ARG A 94 17.99 22.01 8.16
N GLU A 95 16.92 21.57 8.83
CA GLU A 95 17.02 20.81 10.08
C GLU A 95 17.64 19.42 9.87
N ASP A 96 17.23 18.71 8.80
CA ASP A 96 17.85 17.44 8.41
C ASP A 96 19.36 17.62 8.17
N LEU A 97 19.78 18.67 7.46
CA LEU A 97 21.19 18.99 7.26
C LEU A 97 21.92 19.28 8.58
N THR A 98 21.29 19.99 9.52
CA THR A 98 21.85 20.26 10.85
C THR A 98 22.17 18.95 11.56
N ARG A 99 21.25 17.98 11.56
CA ARG A 99 21.47 16.66 12.17
C ARG A 99 22.56 15.86 11.47
N ARG A 100 22.63 15.92 10.13
CA ARG A 100 23.73 15.27 9.37
C ARG A 100 25.09 15.86 9.69
N LYS A 101 25.18 17.18 9.86
CA LYS A 101 26.40 17.86 10.31
C LYS A 101 26.81 17.40 11.71
N GLU A 102 25.85 17.29 12.64
CA GLU A 102 26.14 16.78 13.98
C GLU A 102 26.68 15.35 13.93
N GLN A 103 26.07 14.46 13.16
CA GLN A 103 26.56 13.09 12.98
C GLN A 103 27.99 13.03 12.41
N LEU A 104 28.29 13.84 11.39
CA LEU A 104 29.61 13.84 10.76
C LEU A 104 30.68 14.53 11.61
N GLU A 105 30.41 15.75 12.07
CA GLU A 105 31.40 16.65 12.67
C GLU A 105 31.60 16.37 14.16
N ARG A 106 30.50 16.18 14.89
CA ARG A 106 30.54 15.97 16.35
C ARG A 106 30.70 14.50 16.70
N TYR A 107 29.88 13.63 16.12
CA TYR A 107 29.87 12.21 16.48
C TYR A 107 30.84 11.35 15.65
N ARG A 108 31.41 11.91 14.57
CA ARG A 108 32.34 11.22 13.66
C ARG A 108 31.74 9.93 13.08
N ARG A 109 30.44 9.98 12.77
CA ARG A 109 29.65 8.88 12.20
C ARG A 109 29.19 9.23 10.78
N PRO A 110 30.08 9.12 9.78
CA PRO A 110 29.72 9.42 8.38
C PRO A 110 28.59 8.50 7.88
N ASP A 111 28.54 7.27 8.38
CA ASP A 111 27.48 6.30 8.09
C ASP A 111 26.11 6.78 8.58
N LEU A 112 26.03 7.30 9.81
CA LEU A 112 24.79 7.87 10.36
C LEU A 112 24.48 9.25 9.79
N ALA A 113 25.48 10.01 9.34
CA ALA A 113 25.25 11.24 8.58
C ALA A 113 24.57 10.96 7.23
N LEU A 114 24.82 9.79 6.63
CA LEU A 114 24.11 9.35 5.43
C LEU A 114 22.72 8.78 5.77
N ASN A 115 22.64 7.89 6.77
CA ASN A 115 21.41 7.25 7.20
C ASN A 115 21.10 7.70 8.62
N LEU A 116 20.41 8.83 8.73
CA LEU A 116 20.11 9.45 10.02
C LEU A 116 19.34 8.45 10.92
N PRO A 117 19.71 8.33 12.20
CA PRO A 117 18.89 7.67 13.20
C PRO A 117 17.46 8.23 13.17
N VAL A 118 16.45 7.38 13.39
CA VAL A 118 15.04 7.82 13.34
C VAL A 118 14.76 8.98 14.30
N ARG A 119 15.48 9.04 15.44
CA ARG A 119 15.35 10.14 16.38
C ARG A 119 15.76 11.49 15.79
N ASP A 120 16.83 11.53 15.02
CA ASP A 120 17.30 12.75 14.36
C ASP A 120 16.35 13.16 13.23
N VAL A 121 15.81 12.19 12.50
CA VAL A 121 14.77 12.42 11.48
C VAL A 121 13.51 12.97 12.13
N GLN A 122 13.04 12.37 13.22
CA GLN A 122 11.87 12.81 13.96
C GLN A 122 12.05 14.24 14.48
N GLU A 123 13.19 14.54 15.09
CA GLU A 123 13.47 15.88 15.61
C GLU A 123 13.48 16.95 14.50
N SER A 124 14.02 16.62 13.33
CA SER A 124 13.99 17.52 12.16
C SER A 124 12.55 17.81 11.71
N HIS A 125 11.69 16.80 11.72
CA HIS A 125 10.27 16.98 11.39
C HIS A 125 9.55 17.79 12.46
N ASP A 126 9.79 17.52 13.75
CA ASP A 126 9.12 18.22 14.85
C ASP A 126 9.37 19.72 14.81
N ILE A 127 10.65 20.10 14.65
CA ILE A 127 11.05 21.51 14.58
C ILE A 127 10.41 22.17 13.36
N ALA A 128 10.41 21.51 12.21
CA ALA A 128 9.80 22.05 11.00
C ALA A 128 8.27 22.16 11.12
N PHE A 129 7.58 21.18 11.70
CA PHE A 129 6.13 21.22 11.88
C PHE A 129 5.72 22.33 12.87
N ASP A 130 6.43 22.42 13.99
CA ASP A 130 6.22 23.45 15.02
C ASP A 130 6.40 24.87 14.45
N ALA A 131 7.49 25.10 13.72
CA ALA A 131 7.77 26.39 13.07
C ALA A 131 6.65 26.84 12.10
N HIS A 132 5.92 25.88 11.53
CA HIS A 132 4.81 26.11 10.60
C HIS A 132 3.43 26.00 11.27
N ARG A 133 3.38 25.93 12.60
CA ARG A 133 2.14 25.82 13.40
C ARG A 133 1.28 24.63 12.98
N ILE A 134 1.92 23.52 12.68
CA ILE A 134 1.30 22.24 12.37
C ILE A 134 1.72 21.28 13.48
N ASP A 135 0.78 20.50 13.99
CA ASP A 135 1.10 19.52 15.03
C ASP A 135 2.16 18.53 14.52
N PRO A 136 3.25 18.26 15.26
CA PRO A 136 4.25 17.28 14.85
C PRO A 136 3.69 15.87 14.55
N ASN A 137 2.53 15.51 15.12
CA ASN A 137 1.84 14.26 14.80
C ASN A 137 1.27 14.20 13.38
N ALA A 138 1.30 15.31 12.63
CA ALA A 138 1.07 15.33 11.19
C ALA A 138 2.18 14.59 10.43
N TRP A 139 3.36 14.38 11.04
CA TRP A 139 4.35 13.46 10.48
C TRP A 139 3.84 12.02 10.60
N THR A 140 3.60 11.40 9.44
CA THR A 140 2.91 10.11 9.33
C THR A 140 3.38 9.04 10.32
N PRO A 141 4.69 8.77 10.52
CA PRO A 141 5.13 7.71 11.41
C PRO A 141 5.22 8.12 12.89
N ARG A 142 5.11 9.42 13.25
CA ARG A 142 5.44 9.92 14.60
C ARG A 142 4.72 9.18 15.71
N ILE A 143 3.39 9.12 15.65
CA ILE A 143 2.54 8.49 16.68
C ILE A 143 2.97 7.04 16.91
N LEU A 144 3.25 6.30 15.84
CA LEU A 144 3.68 4.91 15.91
C LEU A 144 5.09 4.78 16.50
N LEU A 145 6.02 5.64 16.08
CA LEU A 145 7.41 5.64 16.57
C LEU A 145 7.49 6.02 18.05
N GLU A 146 6.71 7.00 18.49
CA GLU A 146 6.64 7.38 19.91
C GLU A 146 6.02 6.27 20.77
N ALA A 147 4.98 5.60 20.28
CA ALA A 147 4.39 4.45 20.96
C ALA A 147 5.38 3.28 21.07
N ALA A 148 6.13 3.00 20.01
CA ALA A 148 7.16 1.98 20.02
C ALA A 148 8.34 2.32 20.95
N ARG A 149 8.78 3.58 20.91
CA ARG A 149 9.86 4.08 21.77
C ARG A 149 9.48 4.06 23.23
N SER A 150 8.25 4.45 23.58
CA SER A 150 7.78 4.44 24.97
C SER A 150 7.60 3.03 25.52
N ARG A 151 7.16 2.07 24.69
CA ARG A 151 6.91 0.68 25.10
C ARG A 151 8.17 -0.19 25.10
N ASP A 152 8.93 -0.18 24.01
CA ASP A 152 10.01 -1.14 23.74
C ASP A 152 11.40 -0.46 23.53
N GLY A 153 11.49 0.87 23.68
CA GLY A 153 12.74 1.64 23.60
C GLY A 153 13.14 2.05 22.18
N GLU A 154 14.23 2.83 22.07
CA GLU A 154 14.71 3.42 20.79
C GLU A 154 14.98 2.38 19.70
N ALA A 155 15.52 1.21 20.08
CA ALA A 155 15.81 0.15 19.12
C ALA A 155 14.53 -0.40 18.44
N ALA A 156 13.36 -0.30 19.09
CA ALA A 156 12.09 -0.67 18.47
C ALA A 156 11.64 0.38 17.44
N ALA A 157 11.79 1.67 17.76
CA ALA A 157 11.51 2.76 16.82
C ALA A 157 12.41 2.68 15.57
N GLU A 158 13.70 2.41 15.75
CA GLU A 158 14.65 2.22 14.64
C GLU A 158 14.28 1.03 13.73
N ARG A 159 13.83 -0.09 14.33
CA ARG A 159 13.35 -1.24 13.54
C ARG A 159 12.12 -0.89 12.70
N ILE A 160 11.12 -0.24 13.32
CA ILE A 160 9.91 0.20 12.61
C ILE A 160 10.27 1.17 11.49
N TRP A 161 11.18 2.11 11.76
CA TRP A 161 11.66 3.04 10.74
C TRP A 161 12.31 2.30 9.57
N GLY A 162 13.20 1.34 9.83
CA GLY A 162 13.78 0.48 8.80
C GLY A 162 12.72 -0.25 7.96
N ASP A 163 11.68 -0.80 8.61
CA ASP A 163 10.56 -1.46 7.92
C ASP A 163 9.74 -0.48 7.05
N LEU A 164 9.58 0.76 7.52
CA LEU A 164 8.89 1.84 6.80
C LEU A 164 9.68 2.34 5.59
N LEU A 165 11.01 2.33 5.67
CA LEU A 165 11.91 2.68 4.58
C LEU A 165 11.97 1.58 3.50
N ASN A 166 11.63 0.34 3.86
CA ASN A 166 11.71 -0.79 2.95
C ASN A 166 10.67 -0.69 1.81
N ASN A 167 11.17 -0.46 0.59
CA ASN A 167 10.37 -0.39 -0.63
C ASN A 167 10.39 -1.68 -1.46
N ASP A 168 10.95 -2.77 -0.92
CA ASP A 168 10.95 -4.09 -1.55
C ASP A 168 9.53 -4.54 -1.91
N LEU A 169 9.42 -5.30 -3.00
CA LEU A 169 8.14 -5.78 -3.55
C LEU A 169 7.14 -4.63 -3.79
N ARG A 170 7.61 -3.47 -4.26
CA ARG A 170 6.76 -2.32 -4.57
C ARG A 170 5.90 -1.90 -3.36
N GLY A 171 6.50 -1.86 -2.17
CA GLY A 171 5.90 -1.30 -0.94
C GLY A 171 4.78 -2.13 -0.28
N VAL A 172 4.57 -3.39 -0.69
CA VAL A 172 3.57 -4.30 -0.09
C VAL A 172 3.97 -4.75 1.31
N VAL A 173 5.27 -5.02 1.52
CA VAL A 173 5.85 -5.40 2.82
C VAL A 173 5.63 -4.28 3.84
N ARG A 174 5.97 -3.04 3.45
CA ARG A 174 5.73 -1.82 4.21
C ARG A 174 4.28 -1.66 4.70
N GLY A 175 3.29 -1.91 3.82
CA GLY A 175 1.87 -1.77 4.18
C GLY A 175 1.41 -2.79 5.23
N ARG A 176 1.88 -4.04 5.14
CA ARG A 176 1.58 -5.10 6.10
C ARG A 176 2.27 -4.87 7.45
N ASP A 177 3.56 -4.52 7.40
CA ASP A 177 4.37 -4.36 8.61
C ASP A 177 3.92 -3.12 9.39
N THR A 178 3.52 -2.05 8.71
CA THR A 178 2.86 -0.89 9.35
C THR A 178 1.61 -1.30 10.14
N LEU A 179 0.72 -2.12 9.56
CA LEU A 179 -0.50 -2.57 10.24
C LEU A 179 -0.21 -3.50 11.43
N ALA A 180 0.81 -4.36 11.32
CA ALA A 180 1.27 -5.19 12.42
C ALA A 180 1.84 -4.34 13.58
N HIS A 181 2.63 -3.31 13.25
CA HIS A 181 3.17 -2.36 14.22
C HIS A 181 2.06 -1.55 14.89
N VAL A 182 1.04 -1.09 14.15
CA VAL A 182 -0.15 -0.44 14.73
C VAL A 182 -0.82 -1.35 15.74
N GLY A 183 -1.11 -2.61 15.38
CA GLY A 183 -1.78 -3.55 16.30
C GLY A 183 -0.94 -3.91 17.54
N ARG A 184 0.39 -3.78 17.46
CA ARG A 184 1.30 -4.06 18.57
C ARG A 184 1.47 -2.87 19.52
N TYR A 185 1.57 -1.65 18.98
CA TYR A 185 2.01 -0.48 19.73
C TYR A 185 0.90 0.51 20.04
N LEU A 186 -0.20 0.53 19.26
CA LEU A 186 -1.33 1.43 19.48
C LEU A 186 -2.55 0.64 19.98
N GLU A 187 -2.99 0.92 21.20
CA GLU A 187 -4.07 0.18 21.85
C GLU A 187 -5.44 0.79 21.55
N GLY A 188 -6.47 -0.08 21.46
CA GLY A 188 -7.87 0.32 21.41
C GLY A 188 -8.22 1.34 20.33
N SER A 189 -8.76 2.49 20.76
CA SER A 189 -9.24 3.54 19.86
C SER A 189 -8.14 4.26 19.10
N ASP A 190 -6.90 4.30 19.62
CA ASP A 190 -5.84 5.09 19.02
C ASP A 190 -5.24 4.38 17.79
N GLY A 191 -5.11 3.05 17.85
CA GLY A 191 -4.77 2.24 16.69
C GLY A 191 -5.82 2.31 15.58
N LEU A 192 -7.11 2.30 15.94
CA LEU A 192 -8.22 2.46 15.00
C LEU A 192 -8.24 3.84 14.34
N ARG A 193 -8.05 4.92 15.12
CA ARG A 193 -8.00 6.29 14.60
C ARG A 193 -6.81 6.51 13.68
N TYR A 194 -5.63 6.06 14.08
CA TYR A 194 -4.41 6.17 13.29
C TYR A 194 -4.52 5.35 11.99
N GLY A 195 -5.00 4.10 12.08
CA GLY A 195 -5.26 3.26 10.91
C GLY A 195 -6.31 3.84 9.96
N ALA A 196 -7.40 4.42 10.48
CA ALA A 196 -8.42 5.09 9.68
C ALA A 196 -7.87 6.34 8.97
N ALA A 197 -7.04 7.15 9.65
CA ALA A 197 -6.41 8.32 9.06
C ALA A 197 -5.46 7.94 7.91
N LEU A 198 -4.64 6.89 8.07
CA LEU A 198 -3.81 6.35 7.00
C LEU A 198 -4.65 5.80 5.84
N GLY A 199 -5.76 5.11 6.13
CA GLY A 199 -6.70 4.60 5.14
C GLY A 199 -7.35 5.71 4.31
N LEU A 200 -7.82 6.77 4.96
CA LEU A 200 -8.41 7.94 4.28
C LEU A 200 -7.37 8.66 3.42
N ALA A 201 -6.16 8.87 3.94
CA ALA A 201 -5.06 9.45 3.17
C ALA A 201 -4.74 8.61 1.93
N ARG A 202 -4.77 7.27 2.05
CA ARG A 202 -4.57 6.35 0.92
C ARG A 202 -5.70 6.38 -0.11
N LEU A 203 -6.97 6.44 0.32
CA LEU A 203 -8.10 6.58 -0.61
C LEU A 203 -8.06 7.90 -1.39
N GLY A 204 -7.44 8.91 -0.81
CA GLY A 204 -7.25 10.21 -1.45
C GLY A 204 -5.95 10.36 -2.25
N ALA A 205 -5.10 9.33 -2.30
CA ALA A 205 -3.96 9.29 -3.21
C ALA A 205 -4.49 9.16 -4.66
N ILE A 206 -3.88 9.87 -5.60
CA ILE A 206 -4.26 9.92 -7.00
C ILE A 206 -3.14 9.27 -7.82
N PRO A 207 -3.27 7.99 -8.21
CA PRO A 207 -2.27 7.33 -9.04
C PRO A 207 -2.00 8.15 -10.31
N GLY A 208 -0.75 8.59 -10.49
CA GLY A 208 -0.33 9.43 -11.62
C GLY A 208 -0.59 10.94 -11.50
N GLY A 209 -1.24 11.42 -10.43
CA GLY A 209 -1.38 12.84 -10.15
C GLY A 209 -0.12 13.39 -9.49
N SER A 210 0.76 14.04 -10.26
CA SER A 210 2.03 14.62 -9.77
C SER A 210 1.98 16.15 -9.75
N ASN A 211 2.79 16.77 -8.88
CA ASN A 211 2.95 18.22 -8.83
C ASN A 211 4.02 18.76 -9.79
N THR A 212 4.48 17.96 -10.75
CA THR A 212 5.54 18.34 -11.70
C THR A 212 5.06 19.16 -12.90
N ASP A 213 3.78 19.04 -13.26
CA ASP A 213 3.16 19.87 -14.30
C ASP A 213 2.61 21.17 -13.67
N PRO A 214 3.11 22.36 -14.08
CA PRO A 214 2.67 23.65 -13.54
C PRO A 214 1.29 24.05 -14.04
N ASP A 215 0.82 23.46 -15.14
CA ASP A 215 -0.46 23.79 -15.77
C ASP A 215 -1.59 22.83 -15.37
N VAL A 216 -1.34 21.85 -14.48
CA VAL A 216 -2.31 20.84 -14.03
C VAL A 216 -2.32 20.70 -12.50
N VAL A 217 -3.48 20.89 -11.87
CA VAL A 217 -3.69 20.70 -10.43
C VAL A 217 -4.74 19.62 -10.19
N HIS A 218 -4.31 18.47 -9.66
CA HIS A 218 -5.20 17.35 -9.35
C HIS A 218 -5.98 17.61 -8.06
N ARG A 219 -7.27 17.23 -8.02
CA ARG A 219 -8.10 17.32 -6.80
C ARG A 219 -8.59 15.98 -6.32
N ALA A 220 -8.95 15.11 -7.25
CA ALA A 220 -9.39 13.74 -7.00
C ALA A 220 -9.12 12.90 -8.24
N GLN A 221 -9.31 11.59 -8.13
CA GLN A 221 -9.24 10.70 -9.29
C GLN A 221 -10.25 11.14 -10.36
N GLY A 222 -9.77 11.36 -11.59
CA GLY A 222 -10.58 11.86 -12.70
C GLY A 222 -11.02 13.33 -12.59
N VAL A 223 -10.56 14.09 -11.59
CA VAL A 223 -10.91 15.50 -11.41
C VAL A 223 -9.66 16.35 -11.21
N TRP A 224 -9.42 17.27 -12.15
CA TRP A 224 -8.28 18.19 -12.12
C TRP A 224 -8.69 19.58 -12.59
N THR A 225 -7.82 20.55 -12.34
CA THR A 225 -7.90 21.88 -12.97
C THR A 225 -6.73 21.99 -13.93
N GLN A 226 -6.98 22.42 -15.17
CA GLN A 226 -5.95 22.60 -16.18
C GLN A 226 -5.96 24.02 -16.72
N ARG A 227 -4.79 24.57 -17.01
CA ARG A 227 -4.64 25.85 -17.71
C ARG A 227 -4.65 25.63 -19.22
N ASP A 228 -5.56 26.31 -19.92
CA ASP A 228 -5.62 26.27 -21.38
C ASP A 228 -4.44 27.05 -21.98
N ALA A 229 -3.68 26.40 -22.85
CA ALA A 229 -2.48 26.97 -23.46
C ALA A 229 -2.79 28.13 -24.43
N ARG A 230 -4.01 28.22 -24.97
CA ARG A 230 -4.39 29.21 -25.99
C ARG A 230 -4.77 30.56 -25.40
N ASP A 231 -5.58 30.54 -24.34
CA ASP A 231 -6.13 31.76 -23.72
C ASP A 231 -5.59 32.01 -22.29
N GLY A 232 -4.86 31.05 -21.73
CA GLY A 232 -4.27 31.14 -20.40
C GLY A 232 -5.29 30.98 -19.26
N SER A 233 -6.53 30.61 -19.56
CA SER A 233 -7.59 30.46 -18.57
C SER A 233 -7.53 29.10 -17.86
N TRP A 234 -7.95 29.08 -16.59
CA TRP A 234 -8.10 27.85 -15.83
C TRP A 234 -9.44 27.18 -16.09
N ARG A 235 -9.44 25.86 -16.21
CA ARG A 235 -10.62 25.05 -16.46
C ARG A 235 -10.66 23.84 -15.55
N ASP A 236 -11.78 23.65 -14.87
CA ASP A 236 -12.12 22.43 -14.18
C ASP A 236 -12.43 21.34 -15.19
N VAL A 237 -11.71 20.23 -15.07
CA VAL A 237 -11.91 19.06 -15.90
C VAL A 237 -12.35 17.91 -15.00
N SER A 238 -13.47 17.31 -15.35
CA SER A 238 -13.99 16.10 -14.71
C SER A 238 -14.15 15.04 -15.79
N ALA A 239 -13.26 14.05 -15.80
CA ALA A 239 -13.36 12.88 -16.65
C ALA A 239 -14.10 11.77 -15.91
N GLY A 240 -15.25 11.39 -16.45
CA GLY A 240 -16.05 10.28 -15.96
C GLY A 240 -16.47 9.35 -17.09
N ARG A 241 -17.26 8.32 -16.76
CA ARG A 241 -17.74 7.30 -17.71
C ARG A 241 -18.63 7.87 -18.83
N HIS A 242 -19.11 9.11 -18.69
CA HIS A 242 -19.97 9.82 -19.66
C HIS A 242 -19.23 10.88 -20.49
N GLY A 243 -17.89 10.88 -20.45
CA GLY A 243 -17.05 11.82 -21.18
C GLY A 243 -16.35 12.82 -20.26
N VAL A 244 -15.75 13.83 -20.90
CA VAL A 244 -15.00 14.88 -20.23
C VAL A 244 -15.88 16.12 -20.13
N SER A 245 -16.18 16.55 -18.91
CA SER A 245 -16.78 17.85 -18.65
C SER A 245 -15.70 18.88 -18.39
N THR A 246 -15.84 20.06 -18.98
CA THR A 246 -14.89 21.17 -18.79
C THR A 246 -15.64 22.46 -18.46
N LEU A 247 -15.29 23.09 -17.34
CA LEU A 247 -15.89 24.34 -16.87
C LEU A 247 -14.79 25.37 -16.60
N GLN A 248 -14.96 26.59 -17.11
CA GLN A 248 -14.00 27.66 -16.83
C GLN A 248 -14.07 28.11 -15.36
N VAL A 249 -12.92 28.21 -14.71
CA VAL A 249 -12.82 28.76 -13.34
C VAL A 249 -12.96 30.28 -13.42
N ARG A 250 -13.90 30.85 -12.66
CA ARG A 250 -14.18 32.29 -12.64
C ARG A 250 -14.04 32.94 -11.26
N ASP A 251 -13.98 32.13 -10.21
CA ASP A 251 -13.82 32.62 -8.85
C ASP A 251 -12.44 33.28 -8.67
N PRO A 252 -12.35 34.58 -8.38
CA PRO A 252 -11.08 35.30 -8.31
C PRO A 252 -10.14 34.79 -7.21
N VAL A 253 -10.67 34.32 -6.08
CA VAL A 253 -9.84 33.77 -5.00
C VAL A 253 -9.17 32.50 -5.47
N ARG A 254 -9.95 31.62 -6.10
CA ARG A 254 -9.46 30.36 -6.62
C ARG A 254 -8.50 30.52 -7.80
N LEU A 255 -8.71 31.52 -8.65
CA LEU A 255 -7.75 31.88 -9.71
C LEU A 255 -6.41 32.31 -9.12
N ALA A 256 -6.41 33.15 -8.09
CA ALA A 256 -5.18 33.56 -7.41
C ALA A 256 -4.44 32.37 -6.77
N GLU A 257 -5.16 31.43 -6.14
CA GLU A 257 -4.57 30.20 -5.59
C GLU A 257 -3.92 29.33 -6.68
N LEU A 258 -4.58 29.18 -7.83
CA LEU A 258 -4.07 28.39 -8.96
C LEU A 258 -2.85 29.04 -9.63
N ASP A 259 -2.89 30.36 -9.81
CA ASP A 259 -1.78 31.12 -10.39
C ASP A 259 -0.55 31.11 -9.46
N ASP A 260 -0.74 31.22 -8.14
CA ASP A 260 0.35 31.08 -7.17
C ASP A 260 0.95 29.67 -7.18
N THR A 261 0.09 28.64 -7.20
CA THR A 261 0.50 27.23 -7.33
C THR A 261 1.34 27.02 -8.59
N ARG A 262 0.90 27.56 -9.72
CA ARG A 262 1.63 27.49 -10.99
C ARG A 262 2.96 28.23 -10.92
N ALA A 263 2.98 29.43 -10.36
CA ALA A 263 4.20 30.22 -10.19
C ALA A 263 5.24 29.45 -9.39
N LEU A 264 4.83 28.85 -8.26
CA LEU A 264 5.68 27.99 -7.45
C LEU A 264 6.23 26.81 -8.26
N ARG A 265 5.40 26.08 -9.01
CA ARG A 265 5.85 24.92 -9.79
C ARG A 265 6.84 25.31 -10.89
N LEU A 266 6.70 26.49 -11.49
CA LEU A 266 7.70 27.03 -12.41
C LEU A 266 9.02 27.36 -11.69
N GLU A 267 8.97 27.95 -10.49
CA GLU A 267 10.16 28.16 -9.67
C GLU A 267 10.84 26.82 -9.34
N VAL A 268 10.07 25.78 -9.00
CA VAL A 268 10.58 24.43 -8.74
C VAL A 268 11.24 23.83 -10.00
N GLN A 269 10.61 23.95 -11.17
CA GLN A 269 11.22 23.52 -12.44
C GLN A 269 12.55 24.23 -12.72
N GLN A 270 12.63 25.53 -12.41
CA GLN A 270 13.89 26.27 -12.52
C GLN A 270 14.93 25.79 -11.50
N ARG A 271 14.53 25.54 -10.23
CA ARG A 271 15.43 24.99 -9.20
C ARG A 271 15.97 23.61 -9.57
N ARG A 272 15.17 22.76 -10.23
CA ARG A 272 15.56 21.43 -10.69
C ARG A 272 16.78 21.43 -11.62
N THR A 273 17.05 22.51 -12.33
CA THR A 273 18.22 22.62 -13.22
C THR A 273 19.47 23.17 -12.52
N GLN A 274 19.38 23.60 -11.26
CA GLN A 274 20.43 24.31 -10.53
C GLN A 274 21.34 23.36 -9.76
N PHE A 275 21.89 22.35 -10.42
CA PHE A 275 22.81 21.43 -9.76
C PHE A 275 24.09 22.15 -9.30
N HIS A 276 24.57 21.78 -8.11
CA HIS A 276 25.87 22.23 -7.60
C HIS A 276 26.99 21.77 -8.55
N SER A 277 28.01 22.59 -8.79
CA SER A 277 29.13 22.26 -9.70
C SER A 277 29.75 20.90 -9.39
N ASP A 278 29.92 20.62 -8.10
CA ASP A 278 30.61 19.43 -7.61
C ASP A 278 29.72 18.19 -7.46
N ASP A 279 28.41 18.31 -7.74
CA ASP A 279 27.47 17.19 -7.71
C ASP A 279 27.64 16.30 -8.97
N PRO A 280 28.03 15.03 -8.83
CA PRO A 280 28.17 14.14 -9.98
C PRO A 280 26.82 13.58 -10.49
N HIS A 281 25.75 13.68 -9.70
CA HIS A 281 24.45 13.06 -9.97
C HIS A 281 23.50 14.02 -10.71
N ARG A 282 23.79 14.24 -12.00
CA ARG A 282 22.99 15.11 -12.89
C ARG A 282 21.62 14.53 -13.27
N GLN A 283 21.39 13.26 -12.98
CA GLN A 283 20.12 12.61 -13.24
C GLN A 283 19.26 12.64 -11.98
N ILE A 284 17.97 12.77 -12.21
CA ILE A 284 16.98 12.80 -11.16
C ILE A 284 16.50 11.36 -10.90
N ALA A 285 16.71 10.86 -9.68
CA ALA A 285 16.32 9.51 -9.28
C ALA A 285 14.80 9.33 -9.40
N ALA A 286 14.38 8.20 -9.95
CA ALA A 286 12.97 7.85 -10.01
C ALA A 286 12.43 7.56 -8.61
N SER A 287 11.26 8.09 -8.29
CA SER A 287 10.58 7.80 -7.04
C SER A 287 10.21 6.30 -6.97
N PRO A 288 10.27 5.66 -5.79
CA PRO A 288 9.89 4.25 -5.64
C PRO A 288 8.44 4.03 -6.08
N ARG A 289 8.19 3.03 -6.94
CA ARG A 289 6.83 2.67 -7.37
C ARG A 289 6.27 1.55 -6.53
N VAL A 290 5.05 1.73 -6.02
CA VAL A 290 4.26 0.70 -5.36
C VAL A 290 3.25 0.05 -6.32
N LEU A 291 2.67 -1.10 -5.98
CA LEU A 291 1.69 -1.79 -6.86
C LEU A 291 0.50 -0.90 -7.25
N ALA A 292 0.15 0.08 -6.42
CA ALA A 292 -0.90 1.05 -6.70
C ALA A 292 -0.51 2.14 -7.72
N ASP A 293 0.77 2.23 -8.13
CA ASP A 293 1.28 3.23 -9.08
C ASP A 293 1.23 2.77 -10.54
N ASN A 294 0.69 1.57 -10.84
CA ASN A 294 0.61 1.00 -12.20
C ASN A 294 -0.51 1.64 -13.06
N GLY A 295 -0.56 2.97 -13.13
CA GLY A 295 -1.40 3.69 -14.08
C GLY A 295 -0.53 4.44 -15.09
N ARG A 296 -0.38 3.90 -16.30
CA ARG A 296 -0.05 4.70 -17.48
C ARG A 296 -1.01 4.39 -18.61
N ASP A 297 -1.59 5.47 -19.15
CA ASP A 297 -1.64 5.80 -20.57
C ASP A 297 -1.57 4.61 -21.54
N GLU A 298 -2.73 4.21 -22.06
CA GLU A 298 -3.10 4.23 -23.47
C GLU A 298 -4.47 3.56 -23.63
N ALA A 299 -5.40 4.22 -24.32
CA ALA A 299 -6.57 3.59 -24.94
C ALA A 299 -6.54 3.96 -26.43
N PRO A 300 -7.18 3.20 -27.36
CA PRO A 300 -8.02 2.01 -27.19
C PRO A 300 -7.71 0.84 -28.16
N GLY A 301 -8.26 -0.37 -27.92
CA GLY A 301 -8.23 -1.46 -28.93
C GLY A 301 -8.73 -2.85 -28.49
N PHE A 302 -10.06 -3.01 -28.43
CA PHE A 302 -10.90 -4.21 -28.60
C PHE A 302 -10.37 -5.68 -28.50
N LEU A 303 -11.14 -6.48 -27.73
CA LEU A 303 -11.46 -7.92 -27.88
C LEU A 303 -10.42 -9.00 -27.52
N VAL A 304 -10.22 -9.26 -26.23
CA VAL A 304 -9.92 -10.60 -25.66
C VAL A 304 -10.54 -10.66 -24.26
N ALA A 305 -11.05 -11.81 -23.82
CA ALA A 305 -11.33 -12.06 -22.40
C ALA A 305 -10.00 -12.13 -21.61
N ALA A 306 -9.27 -11.03 -21.49
CA ALA A 306 -7.93 -10.99 -20.91
C ALA A 306 -7.86 -9.99 -19.75
N LEU A 307 -8.31 -10.41 -18.57
CA LEU A 307 -7.92 -9.79 -17.28
C LEU A 307 -7.87 -10.82 -16.12
N ALA A 308 -7.79 -12.12 -16.40
CA ALA A 308 -7.27 -13.04 -15.39
C ALA A 308 -5.74 -13.01 -15.54
N PRO A 309 -4.96 -12.50 -14.58
CA PRO A 309 -3.52 -12.77 -14.59
C PRO A 309 -3.33 -14.29 -14.62
N GLU A 310 -2.39 -14.78 -15.43
CA GLU A 310 -1.97 -16.17 -15.33
C GLU A 310 -1.61 -16.45 -13.86
N VAL A 311 -2.26 -17.46 -13.29
CA VAL A 311 -1.85 -18.00 -11.99
C VAL A 311 -0.40 -18.41 -12.18
N THR A 312 0.50 -17.75 -11.46
CA THR A 312 1.92 -18.02 -11.54
C THR A 312 2.22 -19.39 -10.95
N ASP A 313 3.02 -20.19 -11.64
CA ASP A 313 3.46 -21.52 -11.19
C ASP A 313 4.59 -21.45 -10.15
N ASP A 314 5.13 -20.26 -9.84
CA ASP A 314 6.25 -20.09 -8.91
C ASP A 314 5.76 -19.62 -7.54
N ILE A 315 5.91 -20.47 -6.51
CA ILE A 315 5.51 -20.16 -5.12
C ILE A 315 6.23 -18.94 -4.52
N ARG A 316 7.35 -18.51 -5.11
CA ARG A 316 8.07 -17.31 -4.71
C ARG A 316 7.38 -16.03 -5.18
N ASP A 317 6.58 -16.11 -6.23
CA ASP A 317 5.77 -14.98 -6.71
C ASP A 317 4.64 -14.72 -5.71
N ALA A 318 4.47 -13.44 -5.35
CA ALA A 318 3.45 -12.99 -4.41
C ALA A 318 2.02 -13.31 -4.84
N ARG A 319 1.79 -13.59 -6.14
CA ARG A 319 0.49 -13.98 -6.69
C ARG A 319 0.19 -15.47 -6.54
N HIS A 320 1.18 -16.30 -6.19
CA HIS A 320 0.95 -17.72 -5.94
C HIS A 320 0.19 -17.88 -4.63
N ALA A 321 -0.87 -18.70 -4.62
CA ALA A 321 -1.73 -18.90 -3.44
C ALA A 321 -0.95 -19.41 -2.20
N GLY A 322 0.15 -20.14 -2.42
CA GLY A 322 1.05 -20.65 -1.39
C GLY A 322 2.15 -19.71 -0.91
N ASN A 323 2.27 -18.49 -1.49
CA ASN A 323 3.40 -17.60 -1.19
C ASN A 323 3.51 -17.23 0.29
N ALA A 324 2.38 -16.96 0.95
CA ALA A 324 2.38 -16.62 2.38
C ALA A 324 2.97 -17.75 3.24
N GLN A 325 2.63 -19.00 2.93
CA GLN A 325 3.14 -20.17 3.65
C GLN A 325 4.61 -20.44 3.32
N TYR A 326 5.01 -20.24 2.05
CA TYR A 326 6.42 -20.28 1.63
C TYR A 326 7.28 -19.27 2.38
N ARG A 327 6.85 -18.01 2.48
CA ARG A 327 7.61 -16.97 3.19
C ARG A 327 7.74 -17.29 4.68
N ALA A 328 6.67 -17.76 5.30
CA ALA A 328 6.73 -18.17 6.70
C ALA A 328 7.69 -19.35 6.91
N ALA A 329 7.72 -20.32 6.00
CA ALA A 329 8.70 -21.41 6.03
C ALA A 329 10.13 -20.90 5.79
N LEU A 330 10.32 -19.97 4.85
CA LEU A 330 11.61 -19.37 4.51
C LEU A 330 12.22 -18.65 5.72
N ASP A 331 11.42 -17.90 6.46
CA ASP A 331 11.85 -17.22 7.68
C ASP A 331 12.32 -18.22 8.75
N ARG A 332 11.67 -19.39 8.85
CA ARG A 332 12.08 -20.45 9.79
C ARG A 332 13.37 -21.14 9.39
N VAL A 333 13.57 -21.38 8.10
CA VAL A 333 14.82 -21.94 7.59
C VAL A 333 15.96 -20.94 7.80
N ALA A 334 15.76 -19.66 7.47
CA ALA A 334 16.76 -18.62 7.66
C ALA A 334 17.15 -18.44 9.14
N LEU A 335 16.16 -18.46 10.04
CA LEU A 335 16.40 -18.41 11.49
C LEU A 335 17.24 -19.60 11.95
N PHE A 336 16.89 -20.81 11.51
CA PHE A 336 17.62 -22.02 11.85
C PHE A 336 19.07 -21.98 11.34
N GLU A 337 19.27 -21.61 10.07
CA GLU A 337 20.61 -21.47 9.48
C GLU A 337 21.46 -20.45 10.27
N SER A 338 20.88 -19.31 10.64
CA SER A 338 21.55 -18.31 11.47
C SER A 338 21.95 -18.86 12.84
N GLN A 339 21.11 -19.67 13.48
CA GLN A 339 21.41 -20.30 14.76
C GLN A 339 22.51 -21.36 14.67
N GLN A 340 22.65 -22.01 13.51
CA GLN A 340 23.65 -23.05 13.26
C GLN A 340 24.94 -22.53 12.60
N GLY A 341 25.01 -21.23 12.28
CA GLY A 341 26.15 -20.65 11.56
C GLY A 341 26.27 -21.13 10.11
N ILE A 342 25.17 -21.54 9.49
CA ILE A 342 25.13 -22.01 8.09
C ILE A 342 24.92 -20.79 7.18
N GLN A 343 25.76 -20.65 6.15
CA GLN A 343 25.63 -19.60 5.16
C GLN A 343 24.46 -19.91 4.20
N GLY A 344 23.59 -18.93 3.97
CA GLY A 344 22.44 -19.08 3.08
C GLY A 344 22.82 -19.35 1.62
N GLY A 345 22.11 -20.27 0.97
CA GLY A 345 22.32 -20.64 -0.43
C GLY A 345 21.02 -21.10 -1.12
N PRO A 346 21.07 -21.56 -2.38
CA PRO A 346 19.89 -21.94 -3.16
C PRO A 346 19.04 -23.05 -2.52
N TYR A 347 19.67 -23.91 -1.71
CA TYR A 347 19.00 -24.95 -0.93
C TYR A 347 18.03 -24.41 0.14
N ARG A 348 18.22 -23.16 0.59
CA ARG A 348 17.30 -22.48 1.53
C ARG A 348 15.91 -22.32 0.92
N GLU A 349 15.85 -21.80 -0.30
CA GLU A 349 14.59 -21.54 -1.00
C GLU A 349 13.90 -22.86 -1.38
N GLN A 350 14.67 -23.87 -1.78
CA GLN A 350 14.17 -25.21 -2.07
C GLN A 350 13.57 -25.87 -0.81
N LEU A 351 14.29 -25.81 0.32
CA LEU A 351 13.79 -26.32 1.59
C LEU A 351 12.54 -25.57 2.03
N ALA A 352 12.51 -24.24 1.92
CA ALA A 352 11.33 -23.43 2.27
C ALA A 352 10.10 -23.75 1.41
N ALA A 353 10.28 -23.93 0.09
CA ALA A 353 9.20 -24.32 -0.82
C ALA A 353 8.64 -25.71 -0.47
N SER A 354 9.52 -26.67 -0.20
CA SER A 354 9.13 -28.02 0.22
C SER A 354 8.47 -28.05 1.60
N LEU A 355 8.95 -27.22 2.54
CA LEU A 355 8.34 -27.05 3.86
C LEU A 355 6.95 -26.39 3.77
N ALA A 356 6.71 -25.51 2.80
CA ALA A 356 5.37 -24.96 2.57
C ALA A 356 4.36 -26.07 2.22
N VAL A 357 4.78 -27.06 1.42
CA VAL A 357 3.98 -28.25 1.10
C VAL A 357 3.75 -29.11 2.33
N VAL A 358 4.81 -29.43 3.08
CA VAL A 358 4.70 -30.19 4.34
C VAL A 358 3.74 -29.50 5.31
N GLY A 359 3.88 -28.18 5.50
CA GLY A 359 2.98 -27.42 6.36
C GLY A 359 1.54 -27.40 5.86
N LYS A 360 1.31 -27.57 4.55
CA LYS A 360 -0.05 -27.68 3.99
C LYS A 360 -0.67 -29.05 4.27
N ILE A 361 0.10 -30.13 4.10
CA ILE A 361 -0.32 -31.51 4.36
C ILE A 361 -0.59 -31.72 5.85
N GLU A 362 0.33 -31.27 6.69
CA GLU A 362 0.33 -31.48 8.13
C GLU A 362 -0.40 -30.37 8.91
N ASN A 363 -0.99 -29.39 8.21
CA ASN A 363 -1.73 -28.26 8.78
C ASN A 363 -0.90 -27.43 9.81
N ILE A 364 0.37 -27.20 9.49
CA ILE A 364 1.33 -26.52 10.36
C ILE A 364 1.20 -25.00 10.23
N ASP A 365 1.20 -24.33 11.38
CA ASP A 365 1.28 -22.88 11.49
C ASP A 365 2.72 -22.45 11.77
N PHE A 366 3.41 -22.01 10.72
CA PHE A 366 4.78 -21.52 10.80
C PHE A 366 4.95 -20.26 11.67
N GLY A 367 3.88 -19.63 12.18
CA GLY A 367 3.96 -18.61 13.23
C GLY A 367 4.45 -19.16 14.57
N ARG A 368 4.32 -20.47 14.82
CA ARG A 368 4.66 -21.13 16.09
C ARG A 368 5.51 -22.39 15.94
N THR A 369 5.95 -22.66 14.72
CA THR A 369 6.77 -23.82 14.38
C THR A 369 8.20 -23.42 14.13
N TYR A 370 9.13 -24.18 14.68
CA TYR A 370 10.57 -23.97 14.56
C TYR A 370 11.21 -25.19 13.92
N LEU A 371 12.23 -24.96 13.10
CA LEU A 371 13.09 -26.03 12.61
C LEU A 371 14.15 -26.32 13.67
N ALA A 372 14.33 -27.59 14.05
CA ALA A 372 15.31 -28.02 15.03
C ALA A 372 16.02 -29.30 14.59
N LYS A 373 17.19 -29.57 15.18
CA LYS A 373 17.90 -30.85 15.03
C LYS A 373 17.24 -31.90 15.93
N SER A 374 16.96 -33.07 15.37
CA SER A 374 16.53 -34.24 16.12
C SER A 374 17.72 -34.85 16.90
N PRO A 375 17.51 -35.40 18.11
CA PRO A 375 18.52 -36.18 18.83
C PRO A 375 19.12 -37.32 18.01
N ASP A 376 18.36 -37.87 17.06
CA ASP A 376 18.75 -39.01 16.22
C ASP A 376 19.55 -38.59 14.96
N GLY A 377 19.94 -37.31 14.85
CA GLY A 377 20.76 -36.79 13.74
C GLY A 377 19.98 -36.28 12.53
N GLY A 378 18.65 -36.29 12.57
CA GLY A 378 17.76 -35.71 11.53
C GLY A 378 17.28 -34.29 11.85
N PHE A 379 16.26 -33.82 11.13
CA PHE A 379 15.61 -32.52 11.39
C PHE A 379 14.14 -32.73 11.76
N VAL A 380 13.60 -31.84 12.59
CA VAL A 380 12.20 -31.84 13.00
C VAL A 380 11.60 -30.44 12.90
N LEU A 381 10.33 -30.37 12.55
CA LEU A 381 9.49 -29.19 12.79
C LEU A 381 8.85 -29.33 14.16
N GLU A 382 9.16 -28.40 15.07
CA GLU A 382 8.61 -28.35 16.41
C GLU A 382 7.56 -27.24 16.50
N GLN A 383 6.29 -27.62 16.53
CA GLN A 383 5.18 -26.71 16.72
C GLN A 383 4.84 -26.65 18.20
N ARG A 384 4.97 -25.46 18.79
CA ARG A 384 4.60 -25.27 20.20
C ARG A 384 3.10 -25.22 20.39
N ALA A 385 2.63 -25.84 21.47
CA ALA A 385 1.26 -25.76 21.92
C ALA A 385 0.82 -24.30 22.08
N ARG A 386 -0.48 -24.04 21.86
CA ARG A 386 -1.03 -22.69 22.09
C ARG A 386 -0.97 -22.40 23.59
N TYR A 387 -0.62 -21.17 23.96
CA TYR A 387 -0.69 -20.75 25.37
C TYR A 387 -2.11 -20.96 25.91
N GLY A 388 -2.26 -21.81 26.93
CA GLY A 388 -3.55 -22.21 27.51
C GLY A 388 -4.25 -23.41 26.85
N SER A 389 -3.61 -24.09 25.88
CA SER A 389 -4.10 -25.36 25.31
C SER A 389 -3.59 -26.57 26.09
N THR A 390 -4.38 -27.65 26.12
CA THR A 390 -3.98 -28.97 26.64
C THR A 390 -3.28 -29.84 25.60
N GLU A 391 -3.18 -29.39 24.35
CA GLU A 391 -2.50 -30.12 23.28
C GLU A 391 -0.98 -30.13 23.52
N PRO A 392 -0.29 -31.27 23.34
CA PRO A 392 1.15 -31.33 23.45
C PRO A 392 1.85 -30.65 22.27
N ASP A 393 3.12 -30.28 22.44
CA ASP A 393 3.97 -29.84 21.33
C ASP A 393 4.02 -30.94 20.25
N GLN A 394 3.84 -30.54 19.00
CA GLN A 394 3.89 -31.45 17.86
C GLN A 394 5.28 -31.46 17.26
N ARG A 395 5.87 -32.65 17.07
CA ARG A 395 7.16 -32.82 16.41
C ARG A 395 6.97 -33.63 15.14
N ILE A 396 7.31 -33.03 14.00
CA ILE A 396 7.15 -33.64 12.68
C ILE A 396 8.56 -33.89 12.12
N PRO A 397 9.01 -35.14 11.99
CA PRO A 397 10.30 -35.44 11.40
C PRO A 397 10.32 -35.05 9.93
N ILE A 398 11.43 -34.44 9.50
CA ILE A 398 11.64 -34.06 8.11
C ILE A 398 12.98 -34.57 7.61
N ASP A 399 13.00 -35.00 6.35
CA ASP A 399 14.24 -35.27 5.63
C ASP A 399 14.69 -33.99 4.92
N ALA A 400 15.43 -33.14 5.63
CA ALA A 400 15.88 -31.87 5.08
C ALA A 400 16.79 -32.06 3.85
N ALA A 401 17.53 -33.16 3.73
CA ALA A 401 18.39 -33.41 2.59
C ALA A 401 17.55 -33.69 1.33
N THR A 402 16.52 -34.52 1.45
CA THR A 402 15.57 -34.76 0.35
C THR A 402 14.80 -33.50 -0.01
N LEU A 403 14.23 -32.80 0.99
CA LEU A 403 13.40 -31.61 0.77
C LEU A 403 14.17 -30.43 0.17
N SER A 404 15.44 -30.25 0.53
CA SER A 404 16.29 -29.19 -0.02
C SER A 404 16.71 -29.45 -1.46
N ASN A 405 16.62 -30.69 -1.96
CA ASN A 405 16.97 -31.02 -3.35
C ASN A 405 15.76 -30.99 -4.30
N LEU A 406 14.54 -30.79 -3.79
CA LEU A 406 13.36 -30.67 -4.63
C LEU A 406 13.37 -29.34 -5.39
N PRO A 407 13.13 -29.35 -6.71
CA PRO A 407 12.95 -28.13 -7.48
C PRO A 407 11.77 -27.30 -6.95
N ILE A 408 11.96 -25.99 -6.82
CA ILE A 408 10.94 -25.07 -6.30
C ILE A 408 9.63 -25.19 -7.10
N MET A 409 9.72 -25.38 -8.43
CA MET A 409 8.53 -25.51 -9.29
C MET A 409 7.70 -26.76 -8.98
N GLN A 410 8.36 -27.85 -8.59
CA GLN A 410 7.66 -29.06 -8.18
C GLN A 410 6.88 -28.82 -6.88
N SER A 411 7.52 -28.21 -5.88
CA SER A 411 6.85 -27.86 -4.62
C SER A 411 5.76 -26.80 -4.81
N SER A 412 5.94 -25.88 -5.75
CA SER A 412 4.93 -24.87 -6.09
C SER A 412 3.66 -25.51 -6.65
N ARG A 413 3.81 -26.36 -7.67
CA ARG A 413 2.69 -27.11 -8.27
C ARG A 413 2.03 -28.05 -7.28
N GLU A 414 2.79 -28.74 -6.43
CA GLU A 414 2.20 -29.64 -5.42
C GLU A 414 1.42 -28.86 -4.36
N TRP A 415 1.93 -27.71 -3.89
CA TRP A 415 1.17 -26.85 -2.99
C TRP A 415 -0.14 -26.37 -3.65
N ALA A 416 -0.05 -25.89 -4.90
CA ALA A 416 -1.20 -25.42 -5.66
C ALA A 416 -2.26 -26.52 -5.83
N ARG A 417 -1.83 -27.75 -6.16
CA ARG A 417 -2.68 -28.95 -6.27
C ARG A 417 -3.39 -29.28 -4.96
N LEU A 418 -2.67 -29.24 -3.83
CA LEU A 418 -3.22 -29.47 -2.49
C LEU A 418 -4.24 -28.40 -2.09
N GLN A 419 -4.07 -27.17 -2.58
CA GLN A 419 -5.04 -26.10 -2.37
C GLN A 419 -6.29 -26.30 -3.24
N SER A 420 -6.11 -26.55 -4.54
CA SER A 420 -7.20 -26.84 -5.47
C SER A 420 -6.65 -27.45 -6.77
N PRO A 421 -7.32 -28.49 -7.34
CA PRO A 421 -6.95 -28.99 -8.67
C PRO A 421 -7.09 -27.92 -9.76
N HIS A 422 -7.91 -26.89 -9.54
CA HIS A 422 -8.09 -25.77 -10.47
C HIS A 422 -6.87 -24.85 -10.57
N TYR A 423 -5.90 -24.91 -9.65
CA TYR A 423 -4.67 -24.13 -9.81
C TYR A 423 -3.63 -24.77 -10.73
N VAL A 424 -3.78 -26.07 -11.04
CA VAL A 424 -2.81 -26.85 -11.83
C VAL A 424 -3.45 -27.49 -13.06
N SER A 425 -4.64 -27.04 -13.43
CA SER A 425 -5.38 -27.57 -14.58
C SER A 425 -4.85 -27.00 -15.88
N ASP A 426 -4.56 -27.87 -16.84
CA ASP A 426 -4.23 -27.49 -18.23
C ASP A 426 -5.50 -27.25 -19.08
N ALA A 427 -6.68 -27.20 -18.47
CA ALA A 427 -7.92 -26.92 -19.17
C ALA A 427 -7.89 -25.51 -19.80
N PRO A 428 -8.44 -25.33 -21.01
CA PRO A 428 -8.49 -24.02 -21.64
C PRO A 428 -9.31 -23.04 -20.80
N ALA A 429 -8.96 -21.75 -20.89
CA ALA A 429 -9.71 -20.68 -20.24
C ALA A 429 -11.19 -20.73 -20.66
N ALA A 430 -12.08 -20.45 -19.72
CA ALA A 430 -13.51 -20.38 -19.99
C ALA A 430 -13.79 -19.23 -20.98
N THR A 431 -14.42 -19.54 -22.10
CA THR A 431 -14.79 -18.55 -23.10
C THR A 431 -16.09 -17.86 -22.69
N ARG A 432 -16.12 -16.52 -22.78
CA ARG A 432 -17.35 -15.76 -22.59
C ARG A 432 -18.30 -15.92 -23.78
N SER A 433 -19.55 -16.28 -23.51
CA SER A 433 -20.61 -16.23 -24.51
C SER A 433 -21.06 -14.79 -24.79
N ALA A 434 -21.79 -14.57 -25.90
CA ALA A 434 -22.34 -13.26 -26.22
C ALA A 434 -23.34 -12.77 -25.16
N GLU A 435 -24.14 -13.70 -24.64
CA GLU A 435 -25.14 -13.47 -23.59
C GLU A 435 -24.45 -13.08 -22.27
N GLN A 436 -23.35 -13.74 -21.91
CA GLN A 436 -22.57 -13.39 -20.72
C GLN A 436 -21.94 -12.00 -20.86
N MET A 437 -21.42 -11.64 -22.03
CA MET A 437 -20.89 -10.29 -22.28
C MET A 437 -21.98 -9.21 -22.14
N GLN A 438 -23.18 -9.46 -22.67
CA GLN A 438 -24.30 -8.54 -22.52
C GLN A 438 -24.77 -8.42 -21.07
N ALA A 439 -24.83 -9.53 -20.34
CA ALA A 439 -25.19 -9.52 -18.92
C ALA A 439 -24.18 -8.72 -18.08
N LEU A 440 -22.88 -8.91 -18.29
CA LEU A 440 -21.82 -8.18 -17.59
C LEU A 440 -21.85 -6.65 -17.86
N GLN A 441 -22.33 -6.23 -19.03
CA GLN A 441 -22.51 -4.80 -19.34
C GLN A 441 -23.64 -4.14 -18.54
N ARG A 442 -24.60 -4.93 -18.04
CA ARG A 442 -25.73 -4.43 -17.24
C ARG A 442 -25.44 -4.36 -15.74
N LEU A 443 -24.27 -4.82 -15.29
CA LEU A 443 -23.84 -4.66 -13.90
C LEU A 443 -23.75 -3.19 -13.51
N SER A 444 -24.13 -2.88 -12.27
CA SER A 444 -23.82 -1.59 -11.64
C SER A 444 -22.30 -1.38 -11.61
N ALA A 445 -21.85 -0.13 -11.46
CA ALA A 445 -20.42 0.16 -11.36
C ALA A 445 -19.76 -0.60 -10.19
N GLY A 446 -20.42 -0.63 -9.03
CA GLY A 446 -19.91 -1.32 -7.84
C GLY A 446 -19.88 -2.85 -7.99
N ASP A 447 -20.91 -3.46 -8.58
CA ASP A 447 -20.92 -4.91 -8.80
C ASP A 447 -19.92 -5.35 -9.87
N ARG A 448 -19.68 -4.49 -10.86
CA ARG A 448 -18.63 -4.73 -11.86
C ARG A 448 -17.24 -4.71 -11.24
N GLU A 449 -16.94 -3.78 -10.35
CA GLU A 449 -15.66 -3.74 -9.63
C GLU A 449 -15.48 -4.98 -8.73
N MET A 450 -16.55 -5.42 -8.06
CA MET A 450 -16.53 -6.66 -7.28
C MET A 450 -16.26 -7.88 -8.18
N PHE A 451 -16.95 -7.97 -9.33
CA PHE A 451 -16.74 -9.02 -10.31
C PHE A 451 -15.31 -9.06 -10.84
N GLU A 452 -14.76 -7.92 -11.27
CA GLU A 452 -13.39 -7.82 -11.77
C GLU A 452 -12.37 -8.23 -10.70
N ARG A 453 -12.57 -7.81 -9.44
CA ARG A 453 -11.71 -8.20 -8.32
C ARG A 453 -11.74 -9.70 -8.02
N VAL A 454 -12.92 -10.31 -8.02
CA VAL A 454 -13.05 -11.77 -7.82
C VAL A 454 -12.42 -12.50 -9.01
N ARG A 455 -12.76 -12.12 -10.24
CA ARG A 455 -12.26 -12.73 -11.48
C ARG A 455 -10.73 -12.73 -11.58
N ALA A 456 -10.08 -11.65 -11.14
CA ALA A 456 -8.63 -11.51 -11.17
C ALA A 456 -7.89 -12.50 -10.24
N ALA A 457 -8.57 -13.11 -9.28
CA ALA A 457 -7.98 -14.05 -8.32
C ALA A 457 -8.41 -15.51 -8.55
N VAL A 458 -9.22 -15.77 -9.58
CA VAL A 458 -9.80 -17.09 -9.88
C VAL A 458 -9.13 -17.68 -11.13
N PRO A 459 -8.83 -19.00 -11.16
CA PRO A 459 -8.28 -19.67 -12.33
C PRO A 459 -9.13 -19.50 -13.60
N ALA A 460 -8.49 -19.24 -14.74
CA ALA A 460 -9.14 -18.79 -15.97
C ALA A 460 -10.20 -19.77 -16.53
N GLN A 461 -10.09 -21.06 -16.22
CA GLN A 461 -11.04 -22.09 -16.62
C GLN A 461 -12.34 -22.13 -15.79
N VAL A 462 -12.38 -21.46 -14.63
CA VAL A 462 -13.64 -21.29 -13.89
C VAL A 462 -14.50 -20.30 -14.64
N GLY A 463 -15.75 -20.64 -14.94
CA GLY A 463 -16.67 -19.80 -15.72
C GLY A 463 -17.10 -18.52 -15.00
N ASP A 464 -17.49 -17.51 -15.77
CA ASP A 464 -17.93 -16.22 -15.23
C ASP A 464 -19.27 -16.30 -14.50
N ASP A 465 -20.12 -17.29 -14.80
CA ASP A 465 -21.36 -17.54 -14.05
C ASP A 465 -21.06 -17.88 -12.59
N HIS A 466 -20.03 -18.69 -12.32
CA HIS A 466 -19.60 -19.02 -10.95
C HIS A 466 -18.98 -17.82 -10.24
N VAL A 467 -18.24 -16.97 -10.97
CA VAL A 467 -17.69 -15.73 -10.41
C VAL A 467 -18.81 -14.75 -10.07
N LEU A 468 -19.81 -14.58 -10.93
CA LEU A 468 -20.98 -13.76 -10.66
C LEU A 468 -21.81 -14.29 -9.49
N SER A 469 -22.01 -15.61 -9.41
CA SER A 469 -22.66 -16.25 -8.28
C SER A 469 -21.91 -15.96 -6.97
N ALA A 470 -20.57 -15.94 -7.00
CA ALA A 470 -19.76 -15.57 -5.84
C ALA A 470 -19.89 -14.08 -5.48
N VAL A 471 -20.02 -13.18 -6.46
CA VAL A 471 -20.30 -11.75 -6.21
C VAL A 471 -21.69 -11.57 -5.59
N GLN A 472 -22.71 -12.24 -6.13
CA GLN A 472 -24.06 -12.23 -5.57
C GLN A 472 -24.07 -12.73 -4.12
N GLY A 473 -23.44 -13.87 -3.86
CA GLY A 473 -23.33 -14.41 -2.50
C GLY A 473 -22.54 -13.48 -1.56
N ALA A 474 -21.53 -12.77 -2.05
CA ALA A 474 -20.80 -11.78 -1.25
C ALA A 474 -21.70 -10.59 -0.86
N ARG A 475 -22.49 -10.08 -1.81
CA ARG A 475 -23.46 -8.99 -1.63
C ARG A 475 -24.56 -9.32 -0.63
N GLU A 476 -25.07 -10.54 -0.68
CA GLU A 476 -26.07 -11.08 0.25
C GLU A 476 -25.50 -11.22 1.67
N ASN A 477 -24.23 -11.64 1.77
CA ASN A 477 -23.53 -11.78 3.05
C ASN A 477 -22.91 -10.48 3.57
N GLY A 478 -23.28 -9.33 3.01
CA GLY A 478 -22.94 -8.02 3.54
C GLY A 478 -21.61 -7.43 3.08
N ILE A 479 -20.92 -8.06 2.13
CA ILE A 479 -19.75 -7.47 1.45
C ILE A 479 -20.29 -6.53 0.37
N ARG A 480 -20.07 -5.22 0.51
CA ARG A 480 -20.80 -4.22 -0.28
C ARG A 480 -20.02 -3.65 -1.45
N ARG A 481 -18.70 -3.57 -1.30
CA ARG A 481 -17.80 -2.96 -2.29
C ARG A 481 -16.62 -3.87 -2.56
N ALA A 482 -15.94 -3.63 -3.68
CA ALA A 482 -14.74 -4.37 -4.03
C ALA A 482 -13.64 -4.23 -2.97
N GLU A 483 -13.46 -3.06 -2.35
CA GLU A 483 -12.49 -2.89 -1.26
C GLU A 483 -12.84 -3.67 0.02
N ASP A 484 -14.11 -4.04 0.20
CA ASP A 484 -14.55 -4.80 1.37
C ASP A 484 -14.19 -6.30 1.20
N ILE A 485 -13.78 -6.75 0.01
CA ILE A 485 -13.30 -8.11 -0.25
C ILE A 485 -11.87 -8.24 0.31
N GLY A 486 -11.74 -8.94 1.43
CA GLY A 486 -10.46 -9.20 2.09
C GLY A 486 -9.71 -10.39 1.50
N ARG A 487 -10.42 -11.39 0.97
CA ARG A 487 -9.81 -12.57 0.35
C ARG A 487 -10.67 -13.19 -0.74
N VAL A 488 -10.01 -13.73 -1.76
CA VAL A 488 -10.57 -14.61 -2.78
C VAL A 488 -9.66 -15.83 -2.88
N CYS A 489 -10.21 -17.04 -2.82
CA CYS A 489 -9.42 -18.27 -2.96
C CYS A 489 -10.24 -19.42 -3.55
N MET A 490 -9.55 -20.38 -4.16
CA MET A 490 -10.09 -21.71 -4.46
C MET A 490 -9.63 -22.69 -3.38
N ALA A 491 -10.53 -23.50 -2.84
CA ALA A 491 -10.23 -24.58 -1.92
C ALA A 491 -10.96 -25.86 -2.36
N GLY A 492 -10.24 -26.84 -2.90
CA GLY A 492 -10.86 -27.93 -3.67
C GLY A 492 -11.69 -27.35 -4.81
N ASP A 493 -12.97 -27.70 -4.86
CA ASP A 493 -13.94 -27.18 -5.85
C ASP A 493 -14.72 -25.94 -5.37
N GLN A 494 -14.32 -25.34 -4.25
CA GLN A 494 -15.05 -24.21 -3.66
C GLN A 494 -14.33 -22.89 -3.97
N LEU A 495 -14.98 -22.02 -4.75
CA LEU A 495 -14.64 -20.61 -4.86
C LEU A 495 -15.12 -19.87 -3.62
N CYS A 496 -14.20 -19.32 -2.84
CA CYS A 496 -14.50 -18.59 -1.60
C CYS A 496 -14.22 -17.10 -1.76
N VAL A 497 -15.16 -16.26 -1.35
CA VAL A 497 -14.98 -14.80 -1.23
C VAL A 497 -15.27 -14.39 0.21
N GLY A 498 -14.29 -13.79 0.88
CA GLY A 498 -14.41 -13.34 2.27
C GLY A 498 -14.19 -11.84 2.39
N GLY A 499 -15.01 -11.18 3.22
CA GLY A 499 -14.86 -9.77 3.49
C GLY A 499 -13.73 -9.48 4.47
N SER A 500 -13.22 -8.25 4.46
CA SER A 500 -12.17 -7.77 5.38
C SER A 500 -12.66 -7.73 6.84
N PHE A 501 -13.96 -7.50 7.04
CA PHE A 501 -14.57 -7.36 8.38
C PHE A 501 -15.87 -8.15 8.55
N THR A 502 -16.60 -8.47 7.48
CA THR A 502 -17.91 -9.14 7.53
C THR A 502 -18.14 -10.03 6.32
N GLY A 503 -18.85 -11.15 6.53
CA GLY A 503 -19.38 -11.98 5.46
C GLY A 503 -18.37 -12.92 4.80
N THR A 504 -18.82 -14.12 4.47
CA THR A 504 -18.10 -15.05 3.61
C THR A 504 -19.09 -15.77 2.72
N THR A 505 -18.74 -16.01 1.48
CA THR A 505 -19.50 -16.87 0.59
C THR A 505 -18.61 -17.95 0.00
N ARG A 506 -19.24 -19.07 -0.37
CA ARG A 506 -18.62 -20.19 -1.06
C ARG A 506 -19.52 -20.64 -2.20
N VAL A 507 -18.94 -20.84 -3.37
CA VAL A 507 -19.60 -21.34 -4.57
C VAL A 507 -18.88 -22.61 -5.01
N ASP A 508 -19.61 -23.70 -5.14
CA ASP A 508 -19.09 -24.93 -5.72
C ASP A 508 -19.02 -24.78 -7.25
N VAL A 509 -17.81 -24.84 -7.82
CA VAL A 509 -17.61 -24.65 -9.26
C VAL A 509 -17.98 -25.88 -10.09
N THR A 510 -18.28 -27.02 -9.45
CA THR A 510 -18.74 -28.25 -10.12
C THR A 510 -20.25 -28.34 -10.24
N GLN A 511 -20.97 -27.52 -9.48
CA GLN A 511 -22.43 -27.48 -9.49
C GLN A 511 -22.96 -26.43 -10.48
N PRO A 512 -24.15 -26.66 -11.07
CA PRO A 512 -24.78 -25.64 -11.88
C PRO A 512 -25.14 -24.42 -11.03
N VAL A 513 -24.81 -23.24 -11.53
CA VAL A 513 -25.17 -21.94 -10.94
C VAL A 513 -26.16 -21.22 -11.86
N PRO A 514 -26.92 -20.23 -11.35
CA PRO A 514 -27.73 -19.38 -12.23
C PRO A 514 -26.86 -18.75 -13.31
N ASP A 515 -27.43 -18.57 -14.50
CA ASP A 515 -26.72 -17.89 -15.58
C ASP A 515 -26.42 -16.42 -15.23
N SER A 516 -25.49 -15.83 -15.97
CA SER A 516 -25.06 -14.44 -15.79
C SER A 516 -26.23 -13.46 -15.83
N GLN A 517 -27.23 -13.69 -16.69
CA GLN A 517 -28.37 -12.79 -16.85
C GLN A 517 -29.24 -12.77 -15.59
N ALA A 518 -29.63 -13.95 -15.10
CA ALA A 518 -30.41 -14.12 -13.89
C ALA A 518 -29.67 -13.58 -12.65
N THR A 519 -28.36 -13.76 -12.60
CA THR A 519 -27.53 -13.28 -11.49
C THR A 519 -27.43 -11.75 -11.47
N VAL A 520 -27.22 -11.13 -12.63
CA VAL A 520 -27.21 -9.66 -12.77
C VAL A 520 -28.57 -9.06 -12.41
N ASP A 521 -29.67 -9.71 -12.83
CA ASP A 521 -31.02 -9.24 -12.51
C ASP A 521 -31.29 -9.28 -10.98
N ARG A 522 -30.79 -10.31 -10.28
CA ARG A 522 -30.86 -10.40 -8.82
C ARG A 522 -30.02 -9.33 -8.13
N LEU A 523 -28.81 -9.05 -8.63
CA LEU A 523 -27.96 -7.98 -8.10
C LEU A 523 -28.64 -6.61 -8.21
N ALA A 524 -29.28 -6.32 -9.33
CA ALA A 524 -30.05 -5.09 -9.53
C ALA A 524 -31.25 -5.00 -8.57
N GLN A 525 -31.98 -6.10 -8.35
CA GLN A 525 -33.08 -6.15 -7.38
C GLN A 525 -32.61 -5.92 -5.94
N LEU A 526 -31.44 -6.45 -5.56
CA LEU A 526 -30.83 -6.22 -4.24
C LEU A 526 -30.47 -4.75 -4.03
N GLU A 527 -30.06 -4.04 -5.08
CA GLU A 527 -29.78 -2.61 -5.02
C GLU A 527 -31.07 -1.79 -4.88
N GLN A 528 -32.05 -2.03 -5.75
CA GLN A 528 -33.34 -1.31 -5.72
C GLN A 528 -34.09 -1.48 -4.39
N SER A 529 -34.13 -2.69 -3.83
CA SER A 529 -34.77 -2.93 -2.53
C SER A 529 -34.11 -2.17 -1.39
N ARG A 530 -32.79 -1.98 -1.43
CA ARG A 530 -32.05 -1.21 -0.43
C ARG A 530 -32.32 0.29 -0.55
N GLU A 531 -32.39 0.82 -1.77
CA GLU A 531 -32.73 2.23 -2.00
C GLU A 531 -34.14 2.56 -1.47
N LEU A 532 -35.12 1.69 -1.73
CA LEU A 532 -36.47 1.85 -1.20
C LEU A 532 -36.50 1.85 0.34
N VAL A 533 -35.76 0.94 0.99
CA VAL A 533 -35.65 0.92 2.46
C VAL A 533 -34.96 2.17 2.99
N ALA A 534 -33.94 2.69 2.29
CA ALA A 534 -33.25 3.92 2.67
C ALA A 534 -34.17 5.15 2.57
N MET A 535 -34.93 5.26 1.47
CA MET A 535 -35.93 6.32 1.29
C MET A 535 -37.01 6.29 2.38
N GLN A 536 -37.59 5.12 2.66
CA GLN A 536 -38.60 4.98 3.72
C GLN A 536 -38.07 5.37 5.10
N ARG A 537 -36.82 5.03 5.41
CA ARG A 537 -36.17 5.46 6.66
C ARG A 537 -35.97 6.97 6.72
N GLN A 538 -35.64 7.60 5.60
CA GLN A 538 -35.47 9.05 5.52
C GLN A 538 -36.81 9.79 5.68
N GLU A 539 -37.88 9.29 5.08
CA GLU A 539 -39.24 9.82 5.25
C GLU A 539 -39.73 9.68 6.70
N GLN A 540 -39.53 8.52 7.33
CA GLN A 540 -39.87 8.32 8.74
C GLN A 540 -39.07 9.25 9.66
N ALA A 541 -37.78 9.46 9.39
CA ALA A 541 -36.95 10.39 10.16
C ALA A 541 -37.43 11.85 10.02
N GLN A 542 -37.88 12.27 8.84
CA GLN A 542 -38.44 13.60 8.60
C GLN A 542 -39.79 13.79 9.29
N GLN A 543 -40.69 12.80 9.24
CA GLN A 543 -41.97 12.85 9.95
C GLN A 543 -41.78 12.90 11.47
N THR A 544 -40.84 12.12 12.01
CA THR A 544 -40.55 12.11 13.45
C THR A 544 -39.85 13.40 13.90
N GLY A 545 -39.05 14.03 13.04
CA GLY A 545 -38.43 15.34 13.27
C GLY A 545 -39.45 16.48 13.30
N LEU A 546 -40.43 16.47 12.40
CA LEU A 546 -41.51 17.47 12.34
C LEU A 546 -42.45 17.41 13.57
N VAL A 547 -42.71 16.22 14.10
CA VAL A 547 -43.55 16.05 15.32
C VAL A 547 -42.83 16.52 16.60
N ARG A 548 -41.50 16.66 16.59
CA ARG A 548 -40.73 17.19 17.73
C ARG A 548 -40.55 18.72 17.71
N SER A 549 -40.98 19.39 16.65
CA SER A 549 -40.90 20.86 16.49
C SER A 549 -42.25 21.57 16.60
N MET A 550 -43.33 20.83 16.87
CA MET A 550 -44.58 21.34 17.45
C MET A 550 -44.60 20.96 18.94
#